data_AF-X0ZP95-F1
#
_entry.id   AF-X0ZP95-F1
#
_cell.length_a   1.000
_cell.length_b   1.000
_cell.length_c   1.000
_cell.angle_alpha   90.00
_cell.angle_beta   90.00
_cell.angle_gamma   90.00
#
_symmetry.space_group_name_H-M   'P 1'
#
loop_
_entity.id
_entity.type
_entity.pdbx_description
1 polymer ?
#
loop_
_entity_poly.entity_id
_entity_poly.type
_entity_poly.pdbx_seq_one_letter_code
_entity_poly.pdbx_strand_id
1 'polypeptide(L)'
;MIKAFYAIIIVSLNVFSPVYAQQNLQAWHTQGQTFLVWQHSGPIPQDTTYEIYTGSQLITSISNAIWIGRVFADNGANSRLHDYVPDARWKLPDTSGGTVSVDTNEAYFVITPHALGTSYYAVVLFGDTIVGPENTTGPIIETVDSVACVMQYQDTVVTIYSHWIDGRQDYDSGHQDYPIMGNEYSNGIGFNFAVWEPQRTKSQRDLPMVIALHGGYSNFIQAGIFRYLLSEGFMVTLDDGLTVDSIFGSGTVEMNTFWIGYNNEFNRFFISYPSDSATVINYTARRIWWETEWLVNNLSLDTHRVSLMGISMGAIGTLLHTQLKPDMFSAGLAYVPILRGLKEML
;
A
#
# COMPACT_ATOMS: atom_id res chain seq x y z
N MET A 1 12.16 76.52 -18.96
CA MET A 1 12.20 76.11 -17.54
C MET A 1 11.16 75.01 -17.35
N ILE A 2 11.62 73.76 -17.35
CA ILE A 2 10.81 72.53 -17.29
C ILE A 2 10.62 72.18 -15.81
N LYS A 3 9.36 72.03 -15.36
CA LYS A 3 9.04 71.44 -14.04
C LYS A 3 8.49 70.04 -14.27
N ALA A 4 9.32 69.03 -14.02
CA ALA A 4 8.93 67.63 -14.01
C ALA A 4 8.28 67.30 -12.66
N PHE A 5 7.05 66.79 -12.69
CA PHE A 5 6.40 66.17 -11.55
C PHE A 5 6.80 64.69 -11.52
N TYR A 6 7.52 64.27 -10.48
CA TYR A 6 7.73 62.85 -10.17
C TYR A 6 6.58 62.39 -9.28
N ALA A 7 5.70 61.55 -9.83
CA ALA A 7 4.78 60.74 -9.05
C ALA A 7 5.54 59.55 -8.48
N ILE A 8 5.56 59.45 -7.16
CA ILE A 8 6.10 58.31 -6.41
C ILE A 8 5.17 57.12 -6.64
N ILE A 9 5.66 56.08 -7.31
CA ILE A 9 5.00 54.78 -7.41
C ILE A 9 5.17 54.09 -6.05
N ILE A 10 4.06 53.86 -5.36
CA ILE A 10 3.99 52.98 -4.18
C ILE A 10 4.20 51.56 -4.70
N VAL A 11 5.35 50.96 -4.36
CA VAL A 11 5.59 49.53 -4.56
C VAL A 11 4.76 48.79 -3.51
N SER A 12 3.72 48.10 -3.95
CA SER A 12 3.01 47.11 -3.16
C SER A 12 3.95 45.94 -2.85
N LEU A 13 4.39 45.85 -1.59
CA LEU A 13 4.96 44.64 -1.02
C LEU A 13 3.86 43.57 -1.01
N ASN A 14 3.84 42.71 -2.04
CA ASN A 14 3.15 41.44 -1.95
C ASN A 14 3.87 40.62 -0.87
N VAL A 15 3.24 40.53 0.30
CA VAL A 15 3.59 39.54 1.31
C VAL A 15 3.23 38.20 0.69
N PHE A 16 4.21 37.52 0.10
CA PHE A 16 4.06 36.12 -0.28
C PHE A 16 3.93 35.33 1.01
N SER A 17 2.71 35.03 1.43
CA SER A 17 2.49 33.91 2.34
C SER A 17 3.09 32.68 1.66
N PRO A 18 3.96 31.90 2.34
CA PRO A 18 4.38 30.63 1.79
C PRO A 18 3.12 29.80 1.54
N VAL A 19 2.83 29.53 0.27
CA VAL A 19 1.75 28.62 -0.10
C VAL A 19 2.29 27.23 0.20
N TYR A 20 1.86 26.64 1.31
CA TYR A 20 2.19 25.25 1.60
C TYR A 20 1.54 24.36 0.50
N ALA A 21 2.35 23.49 -0.11
CA ALA A 21 1.88 22.53 -1.11
C ALA A 21 0.93 21.47 -0.51
N GLN A 22 0.91 21.35 0.82
CA GLN A 22 0.08 20.46 1.61
C GLN A 22 -0.45 21.21 2.84
N GLN A 23 -1.70 20.93 3.19
CA GLN A 23 -2.44 21.63 4.25
C GLN A 23 -3.30 20.63 5.02
N ASN A 24 -3.76 21.04 6.21
CA ASN A 24 -4.69 20.26 7.02
C ASN A 24 -4.19 18.83 7.35
N LEU A 25 -2.89 18.67 7.63
CA LEU A 25 -2.35 17.37 8.02
C LEU A 25 -3.00 16.89 9.33
N GLN A 26 -3.69 15.76 9.23
CA GLN A 26 -4.32 15.06 10.34
C GLN A 26 -3.65 13.71 10.54
N ALA A 27 -3.54 13.27 11.79
CA ALA A 27 -3.09 11.92 12.09
C ALA A 27 -3.84 11.33 13.28
N TRP A 28 -3.99 10.01 13.27
CA TRP A 28 -4.56 9.24 14.37
C TRP A 28 -3.97 7.83 14.36
N HIS A 29 -4.00 7.18 15.53
CA HIS A 29 -3.54 5.81 15.70
C HIS A 29 -4.73 4.90 16.02
N THR A 30 -4.83 3.77 15.32
CA THR A 30 -5.85 2.73 15.55
C THR A 30 -5.39 1.42 14.91
N GLN A 31 -5.81 0.28 15.45
CA GLN A 31 -5.54 -1.04 14.87
C GLN A 31 -4.05 -1.30 14.56
N GLY A 32 -3.16 -0.91 15.49
CA GLY A 32 -1.72 -1.13 15.36
C GLY A 32 -1.01 -0.24 14.34
N GLN A 33 -1.72 0.72 13.73
CA GLN A 33 -1.16 1.60 12.70
C GLN A 33 -1.52 3.07 12.93
N THR A 34 -0.63 3.95 12.48
CA THR A 34 -0.84 5.40 12.48
C THR A 34 -1.15 5.85 11.06
N PHE A 35 -2.28 6.53 10.88
CA PHE A 35 -2.77 7.02 9.61
C PHE A 35 -2.56 8.52 9.53
N LEU A 36 -1.97 9.00 8.43
CA LEU A 36 -1.77 10.41 8.12
C LEU A 36 -2.60 10.73 6.88
N VAL A 37 -3.36 11.82 6.91
CA VAL A 37 -4.10 12.35 5.76
C VAL A 37 -3.86 13.84 5.66
N TRP A 38 -3.60 14.33 4.46
CA TRP A 38 -3.44 15.75 4.19
C TRP A 38 -4.10 16.12 2.87
N GLN A 39 -4.42 17.40 2.75
CA GLN A 39 -4.91 17.98 1.52
C GLN A 39 -3.74 18.54 0.73
N HIS A 40 -3.83 18.44 -0.59
CA HIS A 40 -2.87 19.05 -1.48
C HIS A 40 -3.43 20.32 -2.12
N SER A 41 -2.56 21.32 -2.39
CA SER A 41 -3.00 22.59 -2.96
C SER A 41 -2.96 22.56 -4.50
N GLY A 42 -4.14 22.57 -5.11
CA GLY A 42 -4.30 22.66 -6.57
C GLY A 42 -4.15 21.32 -7.32
N PRO A 43 -4.14 21.36 -8.67
CA PRO A 43 -3.95 20.18 -9.51
C PRO A 43 -2.53 19.65 -9.35
N ILE A 44 -2.39 18.34 -9.15
CA ILE A 44 -1.09 17.71 -8.95
C ILE A 44 -0.81 16.68 -10.04
N PRO A 45 0.34 16.78 -10.76
CA PRO A 45 0.82 15.73 -11.65
C PRO A 45 0.92 14.36 -10.94
N GLN A 46 0.60 13.27 -11.65
CA GLN A 46 0.57 11.92 -11.07
C GLN A 46 1.92 11.43 -10.51
N ASP A 47 3.03 11.95 -11.04
CA ASP A 47 4.40 11.66 -10.62
C ASP A 47 4.88 12.52 -9.43
N THR A 48 4.04 13.44 -8.95
CA THR A 48 4.38 14.23 -7.77
C THR A 48 4.40 13.34 -6.53
N THR A 49 5.40 13.55 -5.66
CA THR A 49 5.54 12.76 -4.44
C THR A 49 5.67 13.63 -3.19
N TYR A 50 5.22 13.08 -2.07
CA TYR A 50 5.38 13.64 -0.73
C TYR A 50 6.33 12.78 0.10
N GLU A 51 7.18 13.42 0.90
CA GLU A 51 8.04 12.78 1.88
C GLU A 51 7.44 12.93 3.28
N ILE A 52 7.55 11.85 4.05
CA ILE A 52 7.01 11.76 5.40
C ILE A 52 8.16 11.63 6.38
N TYR A 53 8.08 12.43 7.44
CA TYR A 53 9.07 12.49 8.50
C TYR A 53 8.40 12.26 9.85
N THR A 54 9.12 11.62 10.77
CA THR A 54 8.72 11.44 12.18
C THR A 54 9.75 12.01 13.15
N GLY A 55 9.32 12.34 14.36
CA GLY A 55 10.18 12.78 15.46
C GLY A 55 9.54 12.52 16.82
N SER A 56 10.37 12.41 17.86
CA SER A 56 9.90 12.24 19.25
C SER A 56 9.47 13.57 19.91
N GLN A 57 9.57 14.68 19.17
CA GLN A 57 9.20 16.03 19.57
C GLN A 57 8.59 16.76 18.36
N LEU A 58 7.91 17.89 18.61
CA LEU A 58 7.35 18.72 17.54
C LEU A 58 8.42 19.05 16.48
N ILE A 59 8.13 18.70 15.23
CA ILE A 59 9.04 18.93 14.11
C ILE A 59 8.97 20.40 13.70
N THR A 60 10.04 21.13 13.98
CA THR A 60 10.24 22.53 13.54
C THR A 60 11.21 22.66 12.36
N SER A 61 11.88 21.55 12.00
CA SER A 61 12.72 21.41 10.81
C SER A 61 12.85 19.93 10.48
N ILE A 62 12.81 19.57 9.19
CA ILE A 62 13.04 18.19 8.75
C ILE A 62 14.47 17.70 9.03
N SER A 63 15.42 18.61 9.26
CA SER A 63 16.81 18.25 9.62
C SER A 63 16.94 17.54 10.97
N ASN A 64 15.96 17.72 11.85
CA ASN A 64 15.89 17.07 13.16
C ASN A 64 14.88 15.91 13.19
N ALA A 65 14.32 15.55 12.03
CA ALA A 65 13.33 14.50 11.89
C ALA A 65 13.93 13.30 11.14
N ILE A 66 13.29 12.15 11.27
CA ILE A 66 13.68 10.92 10.59
C ILE A 66 12.75 10.74 9.40
N TRP A 67 13.30 10.61 8.20
CA TRP A 67 12.53 10.23 7.02
C TRP A 67 12.03 8.79 7.16
N ILE A 68 10.74 8.55 6.93
CA ILE A 68 10.10 7.22 7.11
C ILE A 68 9.39 6.70 5.86
N GLY A 69 9.34 7.50 4.80
CA GLY A 69 8.74 7.06 3.56
C GLY A 69 8.40 8.18 2.60
N ARG A 70 7.89 7.76 1.45
CA ARG A 70 7.43 8.62 0.37
C ARG A 70 6.20 7.99 -0.29
N VAL A 71 5.29 8.83 -0.80
CA VAL A 71 4.14 8.39 -1.60
C VAL A 71 3.90 9.32 -2.79
N PHE A 72 3.26 8.80 -3.82
CA PHE A 72 2.69 9.62 -4.89
C PHE A 72 1.53 10.46 -4.37
N ALA A 73 1.29 11.61 -5.00
CA ALA A 73 0.20 12.50 -4.62
C ALA A 73 -1.18 11.89 -4.91
N ASP A 74 -1.26 11.00 -5.91
CA ASP A 74 -2.47 10.26 -6.23
C ASP A 74 -2.71 9.04 -5.32
N ASN A 75 -1.86 8.82 -4.31
CA ASN A 75 -1.92 7.64 -3.42
C ASN A 75 -3.29 7.49 -2.75
N GLY A 76 -4.06 8.57 -2.61
CA GLY A 76 -5.44 8.54 -2.12
C GLY A 76 -6.42 7.74 -2.99
N ALA A 77 -6.14 7.54 -4.29
CA ALA A 77 -6.95 6.72 -5.18
C ALA A 77 -6.75 5.23 -4.91
N ASN A 78 -7.84 4.46 -4.85
CA ASN A 78 -7.78 3.00 -4.84
C ASN A 78 -7.95 2.50 -6.28
N SER A 79 -6.96 2.82 -7.13
CA SER A 79 -6.99 2.58 -8.58
C SER A 79 -7.21 1.11 -8.94
N ARG A 80 -6.66 0.20 -8.12
CA ARG A 80 -6.83 -1.25 -8.27
C ARG A 80 -8.27 -1.72 -8.11
N LEU A 81 -9.10 -0.96 -7.39
CA LEU A 81 -10.53 -1.24 -7.23
C LEU A 81 -11.41 -0.53 -8.28
N HIS A 82 -10.86 0.41 -9.05
CA HIS A 82 -11.61 1.27 -9.96
C HIS A 82 -12.43 0.48 -11.01
N ASP A 83 -11.86 -0.60 -11.55
CA ASP A 83 -12.55 -1.45 -12.54
C ASP A 83 -13.85 -2.09 -12.00
N TYR A 84 -13.96 -2.24 -10.68
CA TYR A 84 -15.13 -2.82 -10.01
C TYR A 84 -16.01 -1.76 -9.34
N VAL A 85 -15.40 -0.73 -8.76
CA VAL A 85 -16.06 0.40 -8.10
C VAL A 85 -15.47 1.68 -8.71
N PRO A 86 -16.14 2.29 -9.69
CA PRO A 86 -15.68 3.53 -10.30
C PRO A 86 -15.37 4.58 -9.25
N ASP A 87 -14.27 5.30 -9.46
CA ASP A 87 -13.75 6.36 -8.58
C ASP A 87 -13.46 5.90 -7.14
N ALA A 88 -13.16 4.61 -6.95
CA ALA A 88 -12.83 4.05 -5.64
C ALA A 88 -11.71 4.82 -4.92
N ARG A 89 -11.99 5.14 -3.66
CA ARG A 89 -11.07 5.79 -2.72
C ARG A 89 -10.77 4.86 -1.56
N TRP A 90 -9.57 4.99 -1.00
CA TRP A 90 -9.21 4.23 0.20
C TRP A 90 -10.10 4.62 1.37
N LYS A 91 -10.64 3.61 2.05
CA LYS A 91 -11.29 3.74 3.35
C LYS A 91 -10.27 3.41 4.43
N LEU A 92 -9.94 4.39 5.25
CA LEU A 92 -9.04 4.26 6.39
C LEU A 92 -9.86 4.03 7.66
N PRO A 93 -9.41 3.20 8.62
CA PRO A 93 -10.13 2.98 9.86
C PRO A 93 -10.10 4.25 10.72
N ASP A 94 -11.21 4.56 11.39
CA ASP A 94 -11.26 5.67 12.36
C ASP A 94 -11.06 5.18 13.82
N THR A 95 -11.03 6.11 14.77
CA THR A 95 -10.87 5.79 16.20
C THR A 95 -12.17 5.35 16.90
N SER A 96 -13.30 5.37 16.19
CA SER A 96 -14.64 5.01 16.69
C SER A 96 -15.13 3.66 16.14
N GLY A 97 -14.28 2.93 15.40
CA GLY A 97 -14.60 1.64 14.78
C GLY A 97 -15.29 1.75 13.41
N GLY A 98 -15.38 2.95 12.84
CA GLY A 98 -15.83 3.20 11.48
C GLY A 98 -14.67 3.38 10.49
N THR A 99 -14.95 4.07 9.38
CA THR A 99 -13.94 4.41 8.37
C THR A 99 -14.12 5.82 7.83
N VAL A 100 -13.03 6.47 7.47
CA VAL A 100 -12.99 7.74 6.71
C VAL A 100 -12.49 7.44 5.29
N SER A 101 -13.17 7.99 4.28
CA SER A 101 -12.71 7.89 2.88
C SER A 101 -11.79 9.05 2.54
N VAL A 102 -10.68 8.75 1.85
CA VAL A 102 -9.73 9.79 1.38
C VAL A 102 -10.37 10.58 0.23
N ASP A 103 -10.41 11.91 0.31
CA ASP A 103 -11.06 12.78 -0.69
C ASP A 103 -10.20 13.05 -1.93
N THR A 104 -10.80 13.52 -3.02
CA THR A 104 -10.22 13.82 -4.37
C THR A 104 -9.04 14.77 -4.37
N ASN A 105 -8.91 15.57 -3.31
CA ASN A 105 -7.80 16.48 -3.08
C ASN A 105 -6.90 16.04 -1.91
N GLU A 106 -7.00 14.78 -1.48
CA GLU A 106 -6.27 14.24 -0.33
C GLU A 106 -5.35 13.08 -0.73
N ALA A 107 -4.22 13.01 -0.03
CA ALA A 107 -3.32 11.88 -0.01
C ALA A 107 -3.18 11.34 1.42
N TYR A 108 -2.67 10.12 1.55
CA TYR A 108 -2.45 9.51 2.85
C TYR A 108 -1.12 8.75 2.92
N PHE A 109 -0.69 8.48 4.15
CA PHE A 109 0.42 7.58 4.49
C PHE A 109 0.07 6.77 5.73
N VAL A 110 0.56 5.53 5.83
CA VAL A 110 0.33 4.66 6.99
C VAL A 110 1.66 4.19 7.56
N ILE A 111 1.78 4.22 8.89
CA ILE A 111 2.94 3.76 9.64
C ILE A 111 2.54 2.58 10.51
N THR A 112 3.40 1.57 10.60
CA THR A 112 3.32 0.50 11.60
C THR A 112 4.39 0.72 12.68
N PRO A 113 4.03 1.18 13.90
CA PRO A 113 4.97 1.46 14.98
C PRO A 113 5.54 0.18 15.61
N HIS A 114 6.86 0.14 15.84
CA HIS A 114 7.56 -1.04 16.41
C HIS A 114 7.80 -0.96 17.92
N ALA A 115 7.41 0.16 18.51
CA ALA A 115 7.54 0.41 19.92
C ALA A 115 6.41 1.32 20.39
N LEU A 116 6.03 1.15 21.64
CA LEU A 116 5.14 2.08 22.32
C LEU A 116 5.83 3.46 22.39
N GLY A 117 5.12 4.51 22.03
CA GLY A 117 5.74 5.83 21.96
C GLY A 117 4.78 6.97 21.68
N THR A 118 5.38 8.17 21.66
CA THR A 118 4.71 9.37 21.19
C THR A 118 5.48 9.90 19.99
N SER A 119 4.77 10.09 18.88
CA SER A 119 5.34 10.51 17.61
C SER A 119 4.73 11.84 17.14
N TYR A 120 5.54 12.63 16.46
CA TYR A 120 5.14 13.83 15.73
C TYR A 120 5.49 13.63 14.27
N TYR A 121 4.64 14.12 13.38
CA TYR A 121 4.76 13.87 11.96
C TYR A 121 4.84 15.17 11.17
N ALA A 122 5.58 15.13 10.07
CA ALA A 122 5.62 16.19 9.07
C ALA A 122 5.50 15.58 7.68
N VAL A 123 4.77 16.27 6.80
CA VAL A 123 4.65 15.90 5.38
C VAL A 123 5.12 17.08 4.54
N VAL A 124 6.04 16.82 3.60
CA VAL A 124 6.54 17.85 2.68
C VAL A 124 6.50 17.36 1.25
N LEU A 125 6.27 18.27 0.31
CA LEU A 125 6.46 17.97 -1.11
C LEU A 125 7.92 17.56 -1.35
N PHE A 126 8.17 16.58 -2.21
CA PHE A 126 9.53 16.15 -2.50
C PHE A 126 10.38 17.33 -3.02
N GLY A 127 11.53 17.55 -2.37
CA GLY A 127 12.43 18.67 -2.64
C GLY A 127 12.15 19.94 -1.83
N ASP A 128 11.05 20.00 -1.08
CA ASP A 128 10.77 21.06 -0.12
C ASP A 128 11.33 20.70 1.28
N THR A 129 11.55 21.72 2.10
CA THR A 129 12.10 21.60 3.46
C THR A 129 11.29 22.36 4.50
N ILE A 130 10.30 23.14 4.06
CA ILE A 130 9.53 24.02 4.93
C ILE A 130 8.51 23.20 5.72
N VAL A 131 8.55 23.34 7.05
CA VAL A 131 7.57 22.77 7.97
C VAL A 131 6.89 23.86 8.79
N GLY A 132 5.62 23.65 9.12
CA GLY A 132 4.80 24.57 9.89
C GLY A 132 3.49 23.91 10.33
N PRO A 133 2.60 24.66 11.00
CA PRO A 133 1.35 24.12 11.53
C PRO A 133 0.44 23.45 10.48
N GLU A 134 0.56 23.83 9.21
CA GLU A 134 -0.25 23.30 8.10
C GLU A 134 0.12 21.88 7.69
N ASN A 135 1.39 21.48 7.93
CA ASN A 135 1.97 20.25 7.42
C ASN A 135 2.70 19.44 8.50
N THR A 136 2.42 19.74 9.78
CA THR A 136 2.90 19.00 10.94
C THR A 136 1.74 18.62 11.85
N THR A 137 1.86 17.50 12.56
CA THR A 137 0.83 17.02 13.49
C THR A 137 1.45 16.19 14.62
N GLY A 138 0.67 15.97 15.67
CA GLY A 138 1.07 15.29 16.90
C GLY A 138 0.91 16.16 18.15
N PRO A 139 1.12 15.60 19.35
CA PRO A 139 1.59 14.23 19.61
C PRO A 139 0.56 13.16 19.25
N ILE A 140 1.01 12.05 18.65
CA ILE A 140 0.24 10.83 18.44
C ILE A 140 0.76 9.75 19.39
N ILE A 141 -0.12 9.15 20.17
CA ILE A 141 0.22 8.04 21.07
C ILE A 141 0.08 6.75 20.27
N GLU A 142 1.16 5.99 20.19
CA GLU A 142 1.26 4.79 19.35
C GLU A 142 1.35 3.52 20.19
N THR A 143 0.61 2.50 19.75
CA THR A 143 0.66 1.14 20.29
C THR A 143 1.18 0.16 19.26
N VAL A 144 1.54 -1.04 19.76
CA VAL A 144 2.04 -2.16 18.95
C VAL A 144 0.96 -3.25 18.92
N ASP A 145 -0.28 -2.83 18.66
CA ASP A 145 -1.42 -3.73 18.55
C ASP A 145 -1.39 -4.47 17.20
N SER A 146 -2.12 -5.58 17.09
CA SER A 146 -2.22 -6.32 15.83
C SER A 146 -2.88 -5.49 14.74
N VAL A 147 -2.29 -5.56 13.53
CA VAL A 147 -2.85 -4.93 12.33
C VAL A 147 -4.12 -5.67 11.90
N ALA A 148 -5.17 -4.92 11.55
CA ALA A 148 -6.43 -5.46 11.04
C ALA A 148 -6.65 -5.07 9.57
N CYS A 149 -7.35 -5.93 8.83
CA CYS A 149 -7.81 -5.58 7.50
C CYS A 149 -9.08 -4.71 7.57
N VAL A 150 -9.22 -3.79 6.63
CA VAL A 150 -10.34 -2.84 6.52
C VAL A 150 -11.18 -3.17 5.29
N MET A 151 -12.50 -3.26 5.46
CA MET A 151 -13.42 -3.51 4.36
C MET A 151 -13.52 -2.29 3.43
N GLN A 152 -13.10 -2.45 2.18
CA GLN A 152 -13.17 -1.40 1.15
C GLN A 152 -14.52 -1.43 0.42
N TYR A 153 -15.06 -2.62 0.18
CA TYR A 153 -16.32 -2.80 -0.54
C TYR A 153 -16.99 -4.12 -0.17
N GLN A 154 -18.32 -4.16 -0.25
CA GLN A 154 -19.08 -5.39 -0.08
C GLN A 154 -20.35 -5.36 -0.94
N ASP A 155 -20.61 -6.47 -1.63
CA ASP A 155 -21.90 -6.79 -2.21
C ASP A 155 -22.33 -8.22 -1.83
N THR A 156 -23.30 -8.80 -2.53
CA THR A 156 -23.83 -10.14 -2.22
C THR A 156 -22.90 -11.29 -2.62
N VAL A 157 -21.90 -11.03 -3.47
CA VAL A 157 -21.01 -11.98 -4.12
C VAL A 157 -19.54 -11.77 -3.73
N VAL A 158 -19.15 -10.55 -3.34
CA VAL A 158 -17.76 -10.25 -2.98
C VAL A 158 -17.65 -9.31 -1.79
N THR A 159 -16.69 -9.59 -0.92
CA THR A 159 -16.19 -8.64 0.07
C THR A 159 -14.72 -8.34 -0.23
N ILE A 160 -14.37 -7.06 -0.33
CA ILE A 160 -13.02 -6.61 -0.64
C ILE A 160 -12.45 -5.97 0.61
N TYR A 161 -11.29 -6.46 1.02
CA TYR A 161 -10.55 -5.97 2.16
C TYR A 161 -9.25 -5.35 1.71
N SER A 162 -8.67 -4.55 2.60
CA SER A 162 -7.33 -4.02 2.43
C SER A 162 -6.54 -3.99 3.73
N HIS A 163 -5.24 -3.87 3.59
CA HIS A 163 -4.32 -3.54 4.68
C HIS A 163 -3.14 -2.75 4.12
N TRP A 164 -2.34 -2.12 5.00
CA TRP A 164 -1.20 -1.30 4.60
C TRP A 164 0.09 -1.89 5.11
N ILE A 165 1.05 -2.11 4.20
CA ILE A 165 2.28 -2.83 4.52
C ILE A 165 3.25 -2.01 5.36
N ASP A 166 3.98 -2.69 6.24
CA ASP A 166 5.18 -2.14 6.87
C ASP A 166 6.37 -2.34 5.94
N GLY A 167 7.03 -1.23 5.59
CA GLY A 167 8.15 -1.21 4.66
C GLY A 167 9.41 -0.62 5.29
N ARG A 168 10.50 -1.39 5.31
CA ARG A 168 11.75 -1.01 6.01
C ARG A 168 13.00 -1.56 5.34
N GLN A 169 14.11 -0.87 5.57
CA GLN A 169 15.44 -1.30 5.12
C GLN A 169 15.87 -2.59 5.82
N ASP A 170 15.72 -2.65 7.15
CA ASP A 170 15.88 -3.89 7.90
C ASP A 170 14.62 -4.75 7.72
N TYR A 171 14.68 -5.65 6.75
CA TYR A 171 13.56 -6.51 6.44
C TYR A 171 13.32 -7.60 7.50
N ASP A 172 14.22 -7.82 8.46
CA ASP A 172 14.02 -8.81 9.51
C ASP A 172 13.47 -8.19 10.82
N SER A 173 13.27 -6.87 10.85
CA SER A 173 12.77 -6.15 12.03
C SER A 173 11.25 -6.20 12.20
N GLY A 174 10.53 -7.11 11.53
CA GLY A 174 9.06 -7.15 11.55
C GLY A 174 8.47 -7.49 12.93
N HIS A 175 7.18 -7.19 13.11
CA HIS A 175 6.46 -7.67 14.29
C HIS A 175 6.32 -9.19 14.25
N GLN A 176 6.08 -9.79 15.42
CA GLN A 176 5.84 -11.22 15.52
C GLN A 176 4.60 -11.66 14.69
N ASP A 177 3.59 -10.80 14.60
CA ASP A 177 2.30 -11.04 13.92
C ASP A 177 2.11 -10.22 12.63
N TYR A 178 3.09 -9.37 12.28
CA TYR A 178 3.05 -8.54 11.08
C TYR A 178 4.47 -8.37 10.49
N PRO A 179 4.87 -9.20 9.51
CA PRO A 179 6.23 -9.14 8.96
C PRO A 179 6.45 -7.88 8.11
N ILE A 180 7.71 -7.55 7.86
CA ILE A 180 8.06 -6.55 6.84
C ILE A 180 7.67 -7.08 5.46
N MET A 181 6.81 -6.34 4.75
CA MET A 181 6.23 -6.71 3.45
C MET A 181 6.63 -5.73 2.33
N GLY A 182 7.57 -4.83 2.61
CA GLY A 182 8.25 -4.02 1.60
C GLY A 182 9.55 -3.41 2.12
N ASN A 183 10.29 -2.72 1.27
CA ASN A 183 11.39 -1.88 1.73
C ASN A 183 10.89 -0.48 2.14
N GLU A 184 11.79 0.40 2.58
CA GLU A 184 11.48 1.76 3.03
C GLU A 184 10.79 2.62 1.96
N TYR A 185 11.01 2.33 0.67
CA TYR A 185 10.35 3.03 -0.44
C TYR A 185 8.92 2.55 -0.69
N SER A 186 8.52 1.44 -0.09
CA SER A 186 7.18 0.84 -0.19
C SER A 186 6.42 0.87 1.12
N ASN A 187 6.92 1.58 2.13
CA ASN A 187 6.27 1.70 3.43
C ASN A 187 4.89 2.33 3.30
N GLY A 188 3.91 1.79 4.03
CA GLY A 188 2.55 2.32 4.09
C GLY A 188 1.71 2.14 2.83
N ILE A 189 2.16 1.36 1.84
CA ILE A 189 1.36 1.06 0.64
C ILE A 189 0.16 0.17 1.01
N GLY A 190 -1.03 0.54 0.51
CA GLY A 190 -2.24 -0.25 0.65
C GLY A 190 -2.33 -1.36 -0.41
N PHE A 191 -2.72 -2.57 0.00
CA PHE A 191 -3.07 -3.66 -0.90
C PHE A 191 -4.51 -4.09 -0.69
N ASN A 192 -5.20 -4.42 -1.78
CA ASN A 192 -6.52 -5.05 -1.72
C ASN A 192 -6.42 -6.56 -1.93
N PHE A 193 -7.38 -7.28 -1.36
CA PHE A 193 -7.72 -8.62 -1.76
C PHE A 193 -9.24 -8.80 -1.69
N ALA A 194 -9.77 -9.72 -2.50
CA ALA A 194 -11.20 -10.01 -2.54
C ALA A 194 -11.51 -11.42 -2.07
N VAL A 195 -12.57 -11.54 -1.29
CA VAL A 195 -13.19 -12.78 -0.84
C VAL A 195 -14.52 -12.92 -1.57
N TRP A 196 -14.60 -13.88 -2.46
CA TRP A 196 -15.78 -14.19 -3.25
C TRP A 196 -16.63 -15.25 -2.55
N GLU A 197 -17.90 -14.92 -2.33
CA GLU A 197 -18.87 -15.76 -1.64
C GLU A 197 -19.17 -17.06 -2.42
N PRO A 198 -19.39 -18.19 -1.73
CA PRO A 198 -19.80 -19.44 -2.36
C PRO A 198 -21.09 -19.28 -3.18
N GLN A 199 -21.16 -19.92 -4.36
CA GLN A 199 -22.31 -19.79 -5.25
C GLN A 199 -23.57 -20.52 -4.75
N ARG A 200 -23.40 -21.64 -4.04
CA ARG A 200 -24.52 -22.56 -3.74
C ARG A 200 -24.84 -22.72 -2.25
N THR A 201 -23.96 -22.29 -1.34
CA THR A 201 -24.10 -22.58 0.10
C THR A 201 -23.51 -21.47 0.99
N LYS A 202 -24.38 -20.62 1.58
CA LYS A 202 -23.97 -19.70 2.68
C LYS A 202 -24.11 -20.33 4.08
N SER A 203 -24.82 -21.44 4.21
CA SER A 203 -25.21 -22.01 5.52
C SER A 203 -24.30 -23.12 6.04
N GLN A 204 -23.16 -23.40 5.38
CA GLN A 204 -22.22 -24.42 5.81
C GLN A 204 -21.02 -23.78 6.50
N ARG A 205 -20.69 -24.28 7.69
CA ARG A 205 -19.40 -24.01 8.34
C ARG A 205 -18.34 -24.88 7.67
N ASP A 206 -17.08 -24.50 7.83
CA ASP A 206 -15.91 -25.27 7.40
C ASP A 206 -15.84 -25.45 5.88
N LEU A 207 -16.05 -24.36 5.13
CA LEU A 207 -15.94 -24.36 3.68
C LEU A 207 -14.46 -24.42 3.23
N PRO A 208 -14.13 -25.05 2.09
CA PRO A 208 -12.77 -24.96 1.55
C PRO A 208 -12.50 -23.54 1.05
N MET A 209 -11.22 -23.16 0.96
CA MET A 209 -10.77 -21.90 0.40
C MET A 209 -9.77 -22.16 -0.73
N VAL A 210 -9.97 -21.52 -1.88
CA VAL A 210 -9.01 -21.49 -2.98
C VAL A 210 -8.54 -20.06 -3.17
N ILE A 211 -7.23 -19.84 -3.02
CA ILE A 211 -6.59 -18.57 -3.32
C ILE A 211 -6.14 -18.61 -4.78
N ALA A 212 -6.52 -17.62 -5.58
CA ALA A 212 -6.15 -17.48 -6.98
C ALA A 212 -5.19 -16.30 -7.18
N LEU A 213 -4.02 -16.61 -7.72
CA LEU A 213 -2.98 -15.65 -8.08
C LEU A 213 -3.14 -15.26 -9.55
N HIS A 214 -3.23 -13.94 -9.82
CA HIS A 214 -3.44 -13.42 -11.16
C HIS A 214 -2.19 -13.55 -12.07
N GLY A 215 -2.43 -13.54 -13.39
CA GLY A 215 -1.34 -13.47 -14.38
C GLY A 215 -0.69 -12.08 -14.45
N GLY A 216 0.43 -11.97 -15.15
CA GLY A 216 1.05 -10.66 -15.40
C GLY A 216 0.09 -9.73 -16.15
N TYR A 217 0.17 -8.42 -15.86
CA TYR A 217 -0.74 -7.39 -16.40
C TYR A 217 -2.22 -7.51 -15.97
N SER A 218 -2.53 -8.41 -15.04
CA SER A 218 -3.86 -8.54 -14.45
C SER A 218 -3.88 -7.98 -13.01
N ASN A 219 -5.01 -8.16 -12.32
CA ASN A 219 -5.22 -7.70 -10.95
C ASN A 219 -6.15 -8.67 -10.20
N PHE A 220 -6.31 -8.44 -8.89
CA PHE A 220 -7.16 -9.27 -8.04
C PHE A 220 -8.63 -9.34 -8.50
N ILE A 221 -9.21 -8.27 -9.04
CA ILE A 221 -10.59 -8.26 -9.55
C ILE A 221 -10.74 -9.17 -10.76
N GLN A 222 -9.84 -9.04 -11.72
CA GLN A 222 -9.87 -9.82 -12.96
C GLN A 222 -9.67 -11.33 -12.70
N ALA A 223 -8.85 -11.69 -11.70
CA ALA A 223 -8.74 -13.07 -11.23
C ALA A 223 -10.03 -13.61 -10.61
N GLY A 224 -10.99 -12.74 -10.27
CA GLY A 224 -12.32 -13.11 -9.78
C GLY A 224 -13.10 -14.02 -10.72
N ILE A 225 -12.76 -14.07 -12.02
CA ILE A 225 -13.35 -15.02 -12.98
C ILE A 225 -13.16 -16.48 -12.55
N PHE A 226 -12.11 -16.80 -11.78
CA PHE A 226 -11.88 -18.16 -11.31
C PHE A 226 -12.91 -18.64 -10.29
N ARG A 227 -13.73 -17.75 -9.71
CA ARG A 227 -14.82 -18.14 -8.80
C ARG A 227 -15.81 -19.11 -9.44
N TYR A 228 -15.92 -19.15 -10.77
CA TYR A 228 -16.79 -20.10 -11.47
C TYR A 228 -16.21 -21.53 -11.54
N LEU A 229 -14.94 -21.72 -11.18
CA LEU A 229 -14.33 -23.04 -11.03
C LEU A 229 -14.63 -23.68 -9.68
N LEU A 230 -15.14 -22.91 -8.71
CA LEU A 230 -15.45 -23.35 -7.37
C LEU A 230 -16.92 -23.07 -7.05
N SER A 231 -17.77 -24.10 -7.12
CA SER A 231 -19.20 -23.95 -6.80
C SER A 231 -19.47 -23.89 -5.28
N GLU A 232 -18.59 -24.48 -4.49
CA GLU A 232 -18.70 -24.63 -3.03
C GLU A 232 -17.36 -24.28 -2.39
N GLY A 233 -17.31 -23.17 -1.65
CA GLY A 233 -16.08 -22.68 -1.03
C GLY A 233 -15.84 -21.19 -1.27
N PHE A 234 -14.91 -20.64 -0.51
CA PHE A 234 -14.42 -19.29 -0.73
C PHE A 234 -13.40 -19.28 -1.86
N MET A 235 -13.61 -18.41 -2.85
CA MET A 235 -12.55 -18.03 -3.78
C MET A 235 -11.93 -16.74 -3.25
N VAL A 236 -10.62 -16.68 -3.13
CA VAL A 236 -9.90 -15.50 -2.68
C VAL A 236 -8.95 -15.07 -3.78
N THR A 237 -8.89 -13.77 -4.08
CA THR A 237 -7.97 -13.23 -5.08
C THR A 237 -7.14 -12.13 -4.44
N LEU A 238 -5.83 -12.31 -4.48
CA LEU A 238 -4.84 -11.37 -3.96
C LEU A 238 -4.33 -10.50 -5.11
N ASP A 239 -3.86 -9.29 -4.81
CA ASP A 239 -3.23 -8.41 -5.81
C ASP A 239 -1.71 -8.53 -5.76
N ASP A 240 -1.01 -8.23 -6.86
CA ASP A 240 0.46 -8.15 -6.94
C ASP A 240 0.85 -6.93 -7.78
N GLY A 241 0.59 -5.73 -7.27
CA GLY A 241 0.84 -4.47 -7.95
C GLY A 241 1.62 -3.49 -7.09
N LEU A 242 2.74 -2.98 -7.62
CA LEU A 242 3.39 -1.80 -7.10
C LEU A 242 3.28 -0.68 -8.12
N THR A 243 2.72 0.45 -7.70
CA THR A 243 2.78 1.70 -8.46
C THR A 243 4.20 2.25 -8.40
N VAL A 244 4.78 2.49 -9.57
CA VAL A 244 6.15 2.99 -9.76
C VAL A 244 6.16 4.17 -10.73
N ASP A 245 7.20 4.98 -10.66
CA ASP A 245 7.44 6.05 -11.63
C ASP A 245 7.79 5.48 -13.02
N SER A 246 7.27 6.09 -14.08
CA SER A 246 7.46 5.59 -15.44
C SER A 246 8.82 5.96 -16.00
N ILE A 247 9.61 4.96 -16.40
CA ILE A 247 10.89 5.21 -17.11
C ILE A 247 10.71 5.63 -18.58
N PHE A 248 9.48 5.61 -19.10
CA PHE A 248 9.18 5.87 -20.52
C PHE A 248 8.40 7.17 -20.77
N GLY A 249 8.15 7.98 -19.74
CA GLY A 249 7.42 9.24 -19.86
C GLY A 249 6.92 9.75 -18.51
N SER A 250 6.07 10.77 -18.52
CA SER A 250 5.43 11.27 -17.30
C SER A 250 4.34 10.32 -16.80
N GLY A 251 4.25 10.16 -15.47
CA GLY A 251 3.19 9.41 -14.80
C GLY A 251 3.68 8.09 -14.21
N THR A 252 2.75 7.27 -13.72
CA THR A 252 3.05 6.03 -13.03
C THR A 252 2.69 4.80 -13.87
N VAL A 253 3.36 3.69 -13.59
CA VAL A 253 3.01 2.37 -14.13
C VAL A 253 2.93 1.35 -13.01
N GLU A 254 2.26 0.24 -13.27
CA GLU A 254 2.17 -0.87 -12.33
C GLU A 254 3.22 -1.93 -12.65
N MET A 255 4.00 -2.31 -11.64
CA MET A 255 4.96 -3.41 -11.72
C MET A 255 4.54 -4.56 -10.82
N ASN A 256 4.49 -5.77 -11.39
CA ASN A 256 4.26 -6.98 -10.61
C ASN A 256 5.57 -7.44 -9.94
N THR A 257 5.47 -7.99 -8.74
CA THR A 257 6.62 -8.55 -7.99
C THR A 257 6.78 -10.06 -8.20
N PHE A 258 6.02 -10.62 -9.14
CA PHE A 258 6.02 -12.04 -9.51
C PHE A 258 5.73 -12.95 -8.31
N TRP A 259 4.84 -12.50 -7.42
CA TRP A 259 4.40 -13.20 -6.22
C TRP A 259 5.51 -13.53 -5.19
N ILE A 260 6.75 -13.08 -5.42
CA ILE A 260 7.86 -13.33 -4.49
C ILE A 260 8.24 -12.08 -3.72
N GLY A 261 8.49 -10.98 -4.44
CA GLY A 261 9.08 -9.76 -3.89
C GLY A 261 10.09 -9.15 -4.87
N TYR A 262 11.01 -8.36 -4.34
CA TYR A 262 11.94 -7.54 -5.13
C TYR A 262 13.23 -7.31 -4.34
N ASN A 263 14.22 -6.68 -4.97
CA ASN A 263 15.50 -6.43 -4.31
C ASN A 263 15.37 -5.35 -3.22
N ASN A 264 16.14 -5.46 -2.14
CA ASN A 264 16.10 -4.54 -1.01
C ASN A 264 16.38 -3.07 -1.38
N GLU A 265 17.11 -2.82 -2.46
CA GLU A 265 17.46 -1.46 -2.94
C GLU A 265 16.41 -0.86 -3.89
N PHE A 266 15.33 -1.58 -4.21
CA PHE A 266 14.36 -1.16 -5.22
C PHE A 266 13.66 0.15 -4.83
N ASN A 267 13.89 1.21 -5.59
CA ASN A 267 13.24 2.49 -5.36
C ASN A 267 12.16 2.74 -6.42
N ARG A 268 10.88 2.64 -6.01
CA ARG A 268 9.73 2.84 -6.89
C ARG A 268 9.59 4.25 -7.46
N PHE A 269 10.32 5.23 -6.92
CA PHE A 269 10.33 6.62 -7.39
C PHE A 269 11.51 6.92 -8.31
N PHE A 270 12.57 6.09 -8.26
CA PHE A 270 13.78 6.25 -9.05
C PHE A 270 14.28 4.88 -9.48
N ILE A 271 13.65 4.33 -10.52
CA ILE A 271 13.95 2.98 -10.99
C ILE A 271 15.40 2.94 -11.49
N SER A 272 16.16 2.01 -10.93
CA SER A 272 17.56 1.75 -11.29
C SER A 272 17.83 0.25 -11.25
N TYR A 273 18.90 -0.15 -11.92
CA TYR A 273 19.39 -1.53 -11.80
C TYR A 273 19.91 -1.78 -10.38
N PRO A 274 19.66 -2.98 -9.81
CA PRO A 274 20.20 -3.33 -8.51
C PRO A 274 21.73 -3.31 -8.52
N SER A 275 22.35 -2.97 -7.39
CA SER A 275 23.79 -3.15 -7.22
C SER A 275 24.16 -4.64 -7.12
N ASP A 276 25.46 -4.96 -7.25
CA ASP A 276 25.98 -6.33 -7.08
C ASP A 276 25.75 -6.88 -5.65
N SER A 277 25.49 -6.01 -4.66
CA SER A 277 25.19 -6.40 -3.28
C SER A 277 23.69 -6.54 -3.00
N ALA A 278 22.83 -6.17 -3.95
CA ALA A 278 21.40 -6.22 -3.74
C ALA A 278 20.91 -7.66 -3.59
N THR A 279 19.97 -7.88 -2.68
CA THR A 279 19.39 -9.18 -2.40
C THR A 279 17.90 -9.15 -2.65
N VAL A 280 17.37 -10.17 -3.33
CA VAL A 280 15.91 -10.34 -3.48
C VAL A 280 15.33 -10.78 -2.15
N ILE A 281 14.39 -9.98 -1.64
CA ILE A 281 13.67 -10.25 -0.41
C ILE A 281 12.25 -10.68 -0.75
N ASN A 282 11.73 -11.66 -0.01
CA ASN A 282 10.43 -12.27 -0.25
C ASN A 282 9.25 -11.44 0.29
N TYR A 283 9.30 -10.11 0.12
CA TYR A 283 8.32 -9.15 0.63
C TYR A 283 6.88 -9.51 0.29
N THR A 284 6.60 -9.82 -0.98
CA THR A 284 5.26 -10.17 -1.44
C THR A 284 4.81 -11.54 -0.93
N ALA A 285 5.72 -12.51 -0.85
CA ALA A 285 5.40 -13.80 -0.27
C ALA A 285 4.98 -13.69 1.20
N ARG A 286 5.67 -12.84 1.99
CA ARG A 286 5.30 -12.57 3.38
C ARG A 286 3.90 -11.97 3.50
N ARG A 287 3.52 -11.07 2.60
CA ARG A 287 2.15 -10.53 2.53
C ARG A 287 1.12 -11.61 2.25
N ILE A 288 1.35 -12.43 1.23
CA ILE A 288 0.43 -13.52 0.86
C ILE A 288 0.20 -14.47 2.04
N TRP A 289 1.27 -14.83 2.76
CA TRP A 289 1.18 -15.72 3.92
C TRP A 289 0.39 -15.06 5.05
N TRP A 290 0.66 -13.78 5.33
CA TRP A 290 -0.07 -13.04 6.35
C TRP A 290 -1.56 -12.86 5.99
N GLU A 291 -1.88 -12.46 4.76
CA GLU A 291 -3.26 -12.34 4.27
C GLU A 291 -3.99 -13.70 4.37
N THR A 292 -3.30 -14.80 4.04
CA THR A 292 -3.84 -16.17 4.16
C THR A 292 -4.14 -16.53 5.62
N GLU A 293 -3.21 -16.26 6.55
CA GLU A 293 -3.41 -16.50 7.97
C GLU A 293 -4.53 -15.63 8.55
N TRP A 294 -4.61 -14.36 8.13
CA TRP A 294 -5.70 -13.47 8.50
C TRP A 294 -7.05 -14.05 8.05
N LEU A 295 -7.16 -14.53 6.82
CA LEU A 295 -8.38 -15.15 6.29
C LEU A 295 -8.75 -16.43 7.06
N VAL A 296 -7.77 -17.29 7.36
CA VAL A 296 -7.96 -18.50 8.19
C VAL A 296 -8.54 -18.15 9.56
N ASN A 297 -8.11 -17.04 10.15
CA ASN A 297 -8.57 -16.61 11.48
C ASN A 297 -9.91 -15.86 11.45
N ASN A 298 -10.33 -15.31 10.30
CA ASN A 298 -11.49 -14.43 10.21
C ASN A 298 -12.67 -15.02 9.40
N LEU A 299 -12.45 -16.11 8.66
CA LEU A 299 -13.49 -16.82 7.91
C LEU A 299 -13.83 -18.16 8.57
N SER A 300 -15.09 -18.59 8.42
CA SER A 300 -15.53 -19.93 8.83
C SER A 300 -15.16 -20.98 7.78
N LEU A 301 -13.87 -21.32 7.69
CA LEU A 301 -13.31 -22.25 6.71
C LEU A 301 -12.74 -23.53 7.34
N ASP A 302 -12.59 -24.58 6.53
CA ASP A 302 -11.83 -25.77 6.89
C ASP A 302 -10.34 -25.53 6.61
N THR A 303 -9.56 -25.42 7.68
CA THR A 303 -8.13 -25.08 7.60
C THR A 303 -7.29 -26.15 6.91
N HIS A 304 -7.79 -27.39 6.78
CA HIS A 304 -7.11 -28.46 6.03
C HIS A 304 -7.40 -28.39 4.53
N ARG A 305 -8.29 -27.50 4.09
CA ARG A 305 -8.70 -27.33 2.69
C ARG A 305 -8.48 -25.91 2.18
N VAL A 306 -7.30 -25.36 2.51
CA VAL A 306 -6.77 -24.15 1.89
C VAL A 306 -5.89 -24.54 0.72
N SER A 307 -6.25 -24.16 -0.50
CA SER A 307 -5.51 -24.46 -1.72
C SER A 307 -5.12 -23.20 -2.48
N LEU A 308 -4.11 -23.32 -3.35
CA LEU A 308 -3.61 -22.23 -4.17
C LEU A 308 -3.76 -22.57 -5.65
N MET A 309 -4.10 -21.59 -6.47
CA MET A 309 -4.08 -21.73 -7.92
C MET A 309 -3.57 -20.46 -8.60
N GLY A 310 -3.18 -20.57 -9.86
CA GLY A 310 -2.74 -19.41 -10.63
C GLY A 310 -2.52 -19.71 -12.10
N ILE A 311 -2.45 -18.64 -12.90
CA ILE A 311 -2.22 -18.69 -14.35
C ILE A 311 -0.98 -17.90 -14.73
N SER A 312 -0.14 -18.42 -15.63
CA SER A 312 1.04 -17.70 -16.15
C SER A 312 1.97 -17.24 -15.02
N MET A 313 2.11 -15.93 -14.77
CA MET A 313 2.80 -15.39 -13.59
C MET A 313 2.25 -15.94 -12.28
N GLY A 314 0.92 -16.01 -12.13
CA GLY A 314 0.27 -16.59 -10.97
C GLY A 314 0.58 -18.06 -10.77
N ALA A 315 0.79 -18.81 -11.86
CA ALA A 315 1.19 -20.21 -11.79
C ALA A 315 2.64 -20.38 -11.29
N ILE A 316 3.54 -19.42 -11.57
CA ILE A 316 4.86 -19.37 -10.93
C ILE A 316 4.69 -19.17 -9.42
N GLY A 317 3.87 -18.19 -9.01
CA GLY A 317 3.53 -17.96 -7.61
C GLY A 317 2.98 -19.22 -6.93
N THR A 318 2.06 -19.94 -7.59
CA THR A 318 1.51 -21.19 -7.05
C THR A 318 2.58 -22.22 -6.77
N LEU A 319 3.50 -22.45 -7.72
CA LEU A 319 4.59 -23.40 -7.55
C LEU A 319 5.58 -22.95 -6.46
N LEU A 320 5.84 -21.65 -6.37
CA LEU A 320 6.73 -21.06 -5.36
C LEU A 320 6.16 -21.25 -3.95
N HIS A 321 4.93 -20.78 -3.69
CA HIS A 321 4.39 -20.78 -2.32
C HIS A 321 4.09 -22.19 -1.82
N THR A 322 3.67 -23.11 -2.68
CA THR A 322 3.47 -24.51 -2.28
C THR A 322 4.78 -25.22 -1.91
N GLN A 323 5.93 -24.71 -2.36
CA GLN A 323 7.26 -25.21 -1.93
C GLN A 323 7.79 -24.48 -0.70
N LEU A 324 7.54 -23.17 -0.57
CA LEU A 324 8.03 -22.37 0.56
C LEU A 324 7.19 -22.53 1.83
N LYS A 325 5.89 -22.81 1.69
CA LYS A 325 4.92 -23.01 2.79
C LYS A 325 4.04 -24.24 2.51
N PRO A 326 4.64 -25.45 2.42
CA PRO A 326 3.90 -26.68 2.10
C PRO A 326 2.89 -27.08 3.19
N ASP A 327 3.04 -26.54 4.40
CA ASP A 327 2.15 -26.70 5.54
C ASP A 327 0.89 -25.80 5.47
N MET A 328 0.96 -24.70 4.71
CA MET A 328 -0.16 -23.74 4.57
C MET A 328 -1.16 -24.15 3.49
N PHE A 329 -0.73 -24.93 2.49
CA PHE A 329 -1.56 -25.26 1.32
C PHE A 329 -1.73 -26.76 1.14
N SER A 330 -2.97 -27.23 1.09
CA SER A 330 -3.32 -28.63 0.86
C SER A 330 -3.15 -29.09 -0.59
N ALA A 331 -3.23 -28.16 -1.54
CA ALA A 331 -3.03 -28.41 -2.96
C ALA A 331 -2.63 -27.14 -3.73
N GLY A 332 -1.98 -27.33 -4.88
CA GLY A 332 -1.60 -26.28 -5.82
C GLY A 332 -2.03 -26.61 -7.25
N LEU A 333 -2.68 -25.68 -7.95
CA LEU A 333 -2.98 -25.77 -9.38
C LEU A 333 -2.27 -24.67 -10.17
N ALA A 334 -1.20 -25.04 -10.88
CA ALA A 334 -0.44 -24.13 -11.73
C ALA A 334 -0.87 -24.27 -13.20
N TYR A 335 -1.52 -23.26 -13.77
CA TYR A 335 -1.96 -23.27 -15.16
C TYR A 335 -0.98 -22.49 -16.06
N VAL A 336 -0.47 -23.16 -17.11
CA VAL A 336 0.53 -22.63 -18.06
C VAL A 336 1.71 -21.89 -17.38
N PRO A 337 2.40 -22.52 -16.39
CA PRO A 337 3.49 -21.86 -15.69
C PRO A 337 4.64 -21.52 -16.65
N ILE A 338 5.18 -20.32 -16.51
CA ILE A 338 6.43 -19.95 -17.19
C ILE A 338 7.57 -20.53 -16.37
N LEU A 339 7.90 -21.80 -16.64
CA LEU A 339 9.08 -22.45 -16.09
C LEU A 339 10.29 -22.05 -16.93
N ARG A 340 10.90 -20.90 -16.63
CA ARG A 340 12.25 -20.63 -17.14
C ARG A 340 13.19 -21.52 -16.33
N GLY A 341 13.86 -22.47 -16.99
CA GLY A 341 15.08 -23.06 -16.40
C GLY A 341 16.06 -21.93 -16.06
N LEU A 342 16.90 -22.13 -15.05
CA LEU A 342 18.02 -21.25 -14.72
C LEU A 342 18.88 -21.03 -15.97
N LYS A 343 18.53 -20.03 -16.78
CA LYS A 343 19.40 -19.47 -17.80
C LYS A 343 19.84 -18.15 -17.24
N GLU A 344 21.11 -18.11 -16.89
CA GLU A 344 21.90 -16.93 -16.54
C GLU A 344 21.35 -15.71 -17.30
N MET A 345 20.63 -14.84 -16.58
CA MET A 345 20.34 -13.50 -17.07
C MET A 345 21.57 -12.68 -16.71
N LEU A 346 22.48 -12.56 -17.68
CA LEU A 346 23.54 -11.56 -17.72
C LEU A 346 22.95 -10.16 -17.92
#